data_AF-A0A519QU44-F1
#
_entry.id   AF-A0A519QU44-F1
#
_cell.length_a   1.000
_cell.length_b   1.000
_cell.length_c   1.000
_cell.angle_alpha   90.00
_cell.angle_beta   90.00
_cell.angle_gamma   90.00
#
_symmetry.space_group_name_H-M   'P 1'
#
loop_
_entity.id
_entity.type
_entity.pdbx_description
1 polymer ?
#
loop_
_entity_poly.entity_id
_entity_poly.type
_entity_poly.pdbx_seq_one_letter_code
_entity_poly.pdbx_strand_id
1 'polypeptide(L)'
;MIARKNPLRIAALSLALAPLVPIYAQSAPAAKSVVPTAPPAWTVTSDTARGAVGIMASSKGGTVQFLGGCSKGGEPGLTGAFSSYQGTGLRTDGQVERVAFYARGEDWQDAFSVRLRYLSGSRSWEIAQPLSPVFFSSFSRGATLAVVNSRNEEIFTFDLTGSTAAVKAMRTVCAIPVQ
;
A
#
# COMPACT_ATOMS: atom_id res chain seq x y z
N MET A 1 -73.05 -33.61 13.94
CA MET A 1 -72.81 -34.26 15.25
C MET A 1 -71.33 -34.58 15.36
N ILE A 2 -70.54 -33.83 16.12
CA ILE A 2 -69.21 -34.27 16.56
C ILE A 2 -69.10 -33.98 18.06
N ALA A 3 -68.78 -35.05 18.79
CA ALA A 3 -68.85 -35.19 20.22
C ALA A 3 -67.61 -34.62 20.93
N ARG A 4 -67.85 -34.15 22.17
CA ARG A 4 -66.91 -33.59 23.15
C ARG A 4 -65.85 -34.60 23.57
N LYS A 5 -64.64 -34.13 23.94
CA LYS A 5 -63.79 -34.78 24.96
C LYS A 5 -63.06 -33.76 25.84
N ASN A 6 -63.24 -33.93 27.15
CA ASN A 6 -62.66 -33.16 28.24
C ASN A 6 -61.13 -33.30 28.32
N PRO A 7 -60.41 -32.29 28.86
CA PRO A 7 -59.00 -32.41 29.16
C PRO A 7 -58.74 -33.00 30.56
N LEU A 8 -57.78 -33.93 30.65
CA LEU A 8 -57.15 -34.35 31.90
C LEU A 8 -56.13 -33.31 32.35
N ARG A 9 -56.20 -32.92 33.63
CA ARG A 9 -55.19 -32.12 34.31
C ARG A 9 -54.14 -33.03 34.93
N ILE A 10 -52.89 -32.85 34.54
CA ILE A 10 -51.72 -33.49 35.16
C ILE A 10 -51.02 -32.43 36.01
N ALA A 11 -50.91 -32.68 37.32
CA ALA A 11 -50.14 -31.85 38.24
C ALA A 11 -48.65 -32.18 38.10
N ALA A 12 -47.81 -31.17 37.90
CA ALA A 12 -46.36 -31.31 37.82
C ALA A 12 -45.72 -31.01 39.19
N LEU A 13 -44.91 -31.96 39.64
CA LEU A 13 -44.10 -31.92 40.86
C LEU A 13 -42.89 -30.99 40.63
N SER A 14 -42.74 -29.94 41.43
CA SER A 14 -41.58 -29.03 41.35
C SER A 14 -40.40 -29.59 42.16
N LEU A 15 -39.37 -30.10 41.48
CA LEU A 15 -38.04 -30.29 42.05
C LEU A 15 -37.27 -28.96 41.97
N ALA A 16 -36.90 -28.42 43.12
CA ALA A 16 -36.01 -27.26 43.21
C ALA A 16 -34.56 -27.69 42.96
N LEU A 17 -33.99 -27.25 41.83
CA LEU A 17 -32.56 -27.32 41.55
C LEU A 17 -31.84 -26.20 42.29
N ALA A 18 -30.82 -26.54 43.08
CA ALA A 18 -29.88 -25.56 43.61
C ALA A 18 -28.99 -24.99 42.49
N PRO A 19 -28.69 -23.68 42.48
CA PRO A 19 -27.87 -23.07 41.43
C PRO A 19 -26.39 -23.42 41.61
N LEU A 20 -25.81 -24.03 40.57
CA LEU A 20 -24.36 -24.16 40.41
C LEU A 20 -23.77 -22.77 40.11
N VAL A 21 -22.93 -22.27 41.01
CA VAL A 21 -22.19 -21.02 40.81
C VAL A 21 -21.01 -21.30 39.85
N PRO A 22 -20.94 -20.66 38.67
CA PRO A 22 -19.82 -20.85 37.75
C PRO A 22 -18.54 -20.23 38.31
N ILE A 23 -17.48 -21.03 38.39
CA ILE A 23 -16.12 -20.58 38.69
C ILE A 23 -15.58 -19.93 37.41
N TYR A 24 -15.55 -18.60 37.36
CA TYR A 24 -14.90 -17.87 36.27
C TYR A 24 -13.38 -17.99 36.41
N ALA A 25 -12.75 -18.81 35.57
CA ALA A 25 -11.31 -18.80 35.40
C ALA A 25 -10.92 -17.44 34.77
N GLN A 26 -10.22 -16.60 35.53
CA GLN A 26 -9.59 -15.38 35.01
C GLN A 26 -8.48 -15.79 34.04
N SER A 27 -8.77 -15.70 32.74
CA SER A 27 -7.78 -15.85 31.68
C SER A 27 -6.71 -14.77 31.84
N ALA A 28 -5.47 -15.20 32.03
CA ALA A 28 -4.32 -14.30 32.01
C ALA A 28 -4.33 -13.49 30.71
N PRO A 29 -4.01 -12.18 30.74
CA PRO A 29 -3.98 -11.37 29.53
C PRO A 29 -2.97 -11.98 28.56
N ALA A 30 -3.45 -12.38 27.38
CA ALA A 30 -2.60 -12.89 26.32
C ALA A 30 -1.46 -11.89 26.05
N ALA A 31 -0.22 -12.37 26.21
CA ALA A 31 0.95 -11.59 25.87
C ALA A 31 0.80 -11.13 24.42
N LYS A 32 0.76 -9.80 24.20
CA LYS A 32 0.77 -9.23 22.85
C LYS A 32 2.06 -9.70 22.18
N SER A 33 1.92 -10.60 21.21
CA SER A 33 3.02 -11.00 20.35
C SER A 33 3.52 -9.74 19.64
N VAL A 34 4.68 -9.25 20.06
CA VAL A 34 5.35 -8.12 19.40
C VAL A 34 5.94 -8.68 18.12
N VAL A 35 5.17 -8.66 17.04
CA VAL A 35 5.66 -9.01 15.71
C VAL A 35 6.78 -8.01 15.38
N PRO A 36 8.01 -8.46 15.09
CA PRO A 36 9.08 -7.58 14.68
C PRO A 36 8.61 -6.76 13.48
N THR A 37 8.59 -5.43 13.62
CA THR A 37 8.28 -4.53 12.52
C THR A 37 9.37 -4.70 11.46
N ALA A 38 9.03 -5.24 10.29
CA ALA A 38 9.95 -5.35 9.18
C ALA A 38 10.54 -3.96 8.85
N PRO A 39 11.81 -3.86 8.42
CA PRO A 39 12.40 -2.59 8.04
C PRO A 39 11.56 -1.90 6.96
N PRO A 40 11.52 -0.55 6.94
CA PRO A 40 10.72 0.19 5.97
C PRO A 40 11.13 -0.17 4.55
N ALA A 41 10.14 -0.36 3.67
CA ALA A 41 10.38 -0.73 2.27
C ALA A 41 11.05 0.40 1.46
N TRP A 42 11.03 1.63 2.00
CA TRP A 42 11.55 2.83 1.36
C TRP A 42 12.77 3.39 2.10
N THR A 43 13.88 3.51 1.37
CA THR A 43 15.08 4.22 1.82
C THR A 43 15.02 5.66 1.35
N VAL A 44 15.43 6.60 2.21
CA VAL A 44 15.47 8.03 1.90
C VAL A 44 16.90 8.53 2.03
N THR A 45 17.36 9.28 1.03
CA THR A 45 18.62 10.03 1.07
C THR A 45 18.30 11.50 0.82
N SER A 46 18.97 12.42 1.51
CA SER A 46 18.73 13.85 1.35
C SER A 46 20.04 14.61 1.27
N ASP A 47 20.14 15.52 0.31
CA ASP A 47 21.17 16.54 0.23
C ASP A 47 20.48 17.90 0.43
N THR A 48 20.41 18.34 1.69
CA THR A 48 19.74 19.59 2.05
C THR A 48 20.46 20.82 1.50
N ALA A 49 21.78 20.77 1.33
CA ALA A 49 22.57 21.85 0.75
C ALA A 49 22.21 22.07 -0.73
N ARG A 50 21.95 20.99 -1.47
CA ARG A 50 21.47 21.05 -2.86
C ARG A 50 19.95 21.07 -2.99
N GLY A 51 19.23 21.00 -1.88
CA GLY A 51 17.77 20.94 -1.86
C GLY A 51 17.23 19.70 -2.59
N ALA A 52 17.89 18.55 -2.50
CA ALA A 52 17.51 17.32 -3.19
C ALA A 52 17.17 16.19 -2.23
N VAL A 53 16.21 15.35 -2.59
CA VAL A 53 15.86 14.10 -1.89
C VAL A 53 15.77 12.97 -2.89
N GLY A 54 16.44 11.86 -2.58
CA GLY A 54 16.31 10.59 -3.25
C GLY A 54 15.50 9.60 -2.42
N ILE A 55 14.73 8.75 -3.09
CA ILE A 55 14.02 7.63 -2.48
C ILE A 55 14.27 6.37 -3.29
N MET A 56 14.33 5.23 -2.60
CA MET A 56 14.57 3.94 -3.22
C MET A 56 13.71 2.86 -2.57
N ALA A 57 13.17 1.96 -3.39
CA ALA A 57 12.48 0.76 -2.91
C ALA A 57 12.68 -0.39 -3.89
N SER A 58 12.57 -1.62 -3.39
CA SER A 58 12.49 -2.82 -4.22
C SER A 58 11.04 -3.27 -4.37
N SER A 59 10.69 -3.80 -5.54
CA SER A 59 9.38 -4.40 -5.75
C SER A 59 9.20 -5.63 -4.86
N LYS A 60 7.96 -6.05 -4.65
CA LYS A 60 7.63 -7.36 -4.10
C LYS A 60 8.29 -8.43 -4.98
N GLY A 61 9.10 -9.30 -4.38
CA GLY A 61 9.96 -10.25 -5.10
C GLY A 61 11.39 -9.76 -5.39
N GLY A 62 11.71 -8.49 -5.13
CA GLY A 62 13.07 -7.95 -5.07
C GLY A 62 13.76 -7.65 -6.40
N THR A 63 13.17 -8.03 -7.54
CA THR A 63 13.86 -7.92 -8.84
C THR A 63 13.91 -6.49 -9.39
N VAL A 64 12.84 -5.71 -9.24
CA VAL A 64 12.76 -4.35 -9.79
C VAL A 64 13.10 -3.35 -8.69
N GLN A 65 13.95 -2.36 -9.01
CA GLN A 65 14.25 -1.26 -8.10
C GLN A 65 13.64 0.03 -8.63
N PHE A 66 12.96 0.76 -7.75
CA PHE A 66 12.57 2.13 -8.00
C PHE A 66 13.63 3.06 -7.40
N LEU A 67 14.09 4.02 -8.20
CA LEU A 67 14.95 5.12 -7.79
C LEU A 67 14.26 6.41 -8.19
N GLY A 68 13.85 7.22 -7.22
CA GLY A 68 13.14 8.46 -7.49
C GLY A 68 13.60 9.59 -6.59
N GLY A 69 12.97 10.74 -6.74
CA GLY A 69 13.28 11.89 -5.91
C GLY A 69 12.68 13.19 -6.39
N CYS A 70 13.13 14.26 -5.75
CA CYS A 70 12.83 15.63 -6.13
C CYS A 70 14.04 16.52 -5.86
N SER A 71 14.06 17.69 -6.48
CA SER A 71 15.04 18.74 -6.20
C SER A 71 14.39 20.11 -6.20
N LYS A 72 14.90 21.00 -5.34
CA LYS A 72 14.52 22.41 -5.30
C LYS A 72 15.01 23.08 -6.60
N GLY A 73 14.10 23.74 -7.31
CA GLY A 73 14.39 24.36 -8.60
C GLY A 73 14.18 23.45 -9.82
N GLY A 74 13.88 22.16 -9.62
CA GLY A 74 13.35 21.29 -10.66
C GLY A 74 11.85 21.49 -10.89
N GLU A 75 11.29 20.75 -11.85
CA GLU A 75 9.83 20.68 -11.99
C GLU A 75 9.19 20.09 -10.73
N PRO A 76 8.09 20.68 -10.20
CA PRO A 76 7.43 20.17 -9.01
C PRO A 76 6.88 18.76 -9.23
N GLY A 77 7.25 17.82 -8.35
CA GLY A 77 6.72 16.46 -8.37
C GLY A 77 7.75 15.41 -7.97
N LEU A 78 7.38 14.15 -8.18
CA LEU A 78 8.26 13.00 -8.02
C LEU A 78 8.72 12.54 -9.41
N THR A 79 10.02 12.59 -9.66
CA THR A 79 10.63 11.89 -10.80
C THR A 79 11.21 10.56 -10.34
N GLY A 80 11.49 9.66 -11.28
CA GLY A 80 12.16 8.42 -10.95
C GLY A 80 12.29 7.47 -12.13
N ALA A 81 12.91 6.34 -11.86
CA ALA A 81 13.16 5.28 -12.82
C ALA A 81 13.01 3.90 -12.18
N PHE A 82 12.62 2.94 -13.00
CA PHE A 82 12.65 1.51 -12.67
C PHE A 82 13.85 0.86 -13.34
N SER A 83 14.72 0.22 -12.57
CA SER A 83 15.84 -0.56 -13.07
C SER A 83 15.60 -2.06 -12.84
N SER A 84 16.41 -2.89 -13.52
CA SER A 84 16.43 -4.35 -13.37
C SER A 84 15.13 -5.07 -13.77
N TYR A 85 14.19 -4.36 -14.41
CA TYR A 85 13.00 -4.96 -14.98
C TYR A 85 13.34 -5.77 -16.25
N GLN A 86 13.00 -7.05 -16.26
CA GLN A 86 13.25 -7.99 -17.37
C GLN A 86 11.97 -8.63 -17.94
N GLY A 87 10.79 -8.17 -17.51
CA GLY A 87 9.52 -8.71 -17.98
C GLY A 87 9.13 -8.20 -19.38
N THR A 88 8.13 -8.86 -19.98
CA THR A 88 7.59 -8.52 -21.32
C THR A 88 6.42 -7.52 -21.27
N GLY A 89 6.06 -7.07 -20.07
CA GLY A 89 4.99 -6.10 -19.82
C GLY A 89 5.20 -4.69 -20.39
N LEU A 90 6.43 -4.32 -20.78
CA LEU A 90 6.82 -3.00 -21.29
C LEU A 90 7.73 -3.14 -22.52
N ARG A 91 7.59 -2.28 -23.55
CA ARG A 91 8.37 -2.34 -24.80
C ARG A 91 9.70 -1.57 -24.77
N THR A 92 10.82 -2.24 -24.97
CA THR A 92 12.15 -1.59 -24.92
C THR A 92 12.59 -0.92 -26.24
N ASP A 93 11.67 -0.59 -27.14
CA ASP A 93 11.96 -0.02 -28.47
C ASP A 93 12.18 1.51 -28.47
N GLY A 94 12.25 2.12 -27.28
CA GLY A 94 12.45 3.55 -27.10
C GLY A 94 11.17 4.39 -27.20
N GLN A 95 10.01 3.77 -27.45
CA GLN A 95 8.73 4.46 -27.41
C GLN A 95 8.32 4.82 -25.97
N VAL A 96 7.45 5.82 -25.87
CA VAL A 96 6.82 6.18 -24.59
C VAL A 96 5.65 5.24 -24.33
N GLU A 97 5.74 4.48 -23.26
CA GLU A 97 4.68 3.60 -22.77
C GLU A 97 3.74 4.35 -21.82
N ARG A 98 2.45 4.07 -21.92
CA ARG A 98 1.47 4.53 -20.93
C ARG A 98 1.15 3.39 -19.98
N VAL A 99 1.33 3.65 -18.69
CA VAL A 99 1.00 2.73 -17.60
C VAL A 99 0.08 3.40 -16.60
N ALA A 100 -0.59 2.61 -15.79
CA ALA A 100 -1.33 3.08 -14.64
C ALA A 100 -0.58 2.73 -13.35
N PHE A 101 -0.40 3.72 -12.48
CA PHE A 101 0.04 3.50 -11.10
C PHE A 101 -1.21 3.46 -10.23
N TYR A 102 -1.41 2.34 -9.53
CA TYR A 102 -2.50 2.18 -8.58
C TYR A 102 -1.92 2.21 -7.16
N ALA A 103 -2.19 3.31 -6.44
CA ALA A 103 -1.95 3.36 -5.01
C ALA A 103 -3.19 2.81 -4.31
N ARG A 104 -3.02 1.77 -3.49
CA ARG A 104 -4.13 1.04 -2.84
C ARG A 104 -3.97 1.07 -1.33
N GLY A 105 -5.07 1.27 -0.61
CA GLY A 105 -5.20 0.97 0.81
C GLY A 105 -6.20 -0.18 1.02
N GLU A 106 -6.69 -0.35 2.26
CA GLU A 106 -7.64 -1.42 2.61
C GLU A 106 -8.97 -1.29 1.85
N ASP A 107 -9.57 -0.09 1.87
CA ASP A 107 -10.89 0.17 1.29
C ASP A 107 -10.89 1.22 0.16
N TRP A 108 -9.73 1.56 -0.40
CA TRP A 108 -9.62 2.60 -1.42
C TRP A 108 -8.51 2.33 -2.43
N GLN A 109 -8.67 2.89 -3.63
CA GLN A 109 -7.68 2.87 -4.70
C GLN A 109 -7.71 4.17 -5.49
N ASP A 110 -6.54 4.78 -5.68
CA ASP A 110 -6.34 5.91 -6.59
C ASP A 110 -5.51 5.45 -7.80
N ALA A 111 -5.86 5.95 -8.99
CA ALA A 111 -5.20 5.60 -10.24
C ALA A 111 -4.54 6.83 -10.87
N PHE A 112 -3.29 6.67 -11.32
CA PHE A 112 -2.52 7.73 -11.94
C PHE A 112 -2.01 7.26 -13.30
N SER A 113 -2.34 7.99 -14.37
CA SER A 113 -1.79 7.73 -15.70
C SER A 113 -0.35 8.24 -15.76
N VAL A 114 0.61 7.34 -15.97
CA VAL A 114 2.04 7.66 -16.01
C VAL A 114 2.60 7.31 -17.38
N ARG A 115 3.52 8.14 -17.86
CA ARG A 115 4.27 7.89 -19.09
C ARG A 115 5.67 7.42 -18.72
N LEU A 116 6.07 6.27 -19.24
CA LEU A 116 7.41 5.72 -19.06
C LEU A 116 8.18 5.78 -20.38
N ARG A 117 9.47 6.09 -20.31
CA ARG A 117 10.39 6.05 -21.46
C ARG A 117 11.54 5.12 -21.14
N TYR A 118 11.82 4.18 -22.04
CA TYR A 118 12.99 3.31 -21.90
C TYR A 118 14.26 4.05 -22.28
N LEU A 119 15.26 4.04 -21.39
CA LEU A 119 16.60 4.53 -21.65
C LEU A 119 17.56 3.35 -21.81
N SER A 120 18.05 3.13 -23.03
CA SER A 120 18.96 2.02 -23.36
C SER A 120 20.30 2.10 -22.63
N GLY A 121 20.84 3.31 -22.44
CA GLY A 121 22.13 3.54 -21.78
C GLY A 121 22.15 3.07 -20.32
N SER A 122 21.08 3.34 -19.57
CA SER A 122 20.91 2.92 -18.17
C SER A 122 20.12 1.63 -18.00
N ARG A 123 19.57 1.08 -19.10
CA ARG A 123 18.63 -0.06 -19.11
C ARG A 123 17.50 0.12 -18.09
N SER A 124 16.92 1.31 -18.08
CA SER A 124 15.90 1.70 -17.11
C SER A 124 14.67 2.31 -17.77
N TRP A 125 13.55 2.23 -17.06
CA TRP A 125 12.29 2.86 -17.44
C TRP A 125 12.09 4.13 -16.62
N GLU A 126 12.25 5.28 -17.25
CA GLU A 126 12.11 6.58 -16.58
C GLU A 126 10.67 7.08 -16.64
N ILE A 127 10.22 7.69 -15.55
CA ILE A 127 9.01 8.50 -15.52
C ILE A 127 9.26 9.74 -16.40
N ALA A 128 8.55 9.85 -17.52
CA ALA A 128 8.77 10.88 -18.52
C ALA A 128 8.28 12.28 -18.09
N GLN A 129 7.45 12.36 -17.05
CA GLN A 129 6.97 13.61 -16.46
C GLN A 129 6.81 13.47 -14.95
N PRO A 130 7.21 14.47 -14.15
CA PRO A 130 7.05 14.41 -12.71
C PRO A 130 5.62 14.05 -12.30
N LEU A 131 5.49 13.13 -11.35
CA LEU A 131 4.20 12.79 -10.76
C LEU A 131 3.70 13.97 -9.93
N SER A 132 2.44 14.33 -10.12
CA SER A 132 1.84 15.51 -9.50
C SER A 132 1.82 15.44 -7.97
N PRO A 133 1.72 16.57 -7.27
CA PRO A 133 1.58 16.60 -5.81
C PRO A 133 0.43 15.72 -5.26
N VAL A 134 -0.66 15.51 -6.03
CA VAL A 134 -1.77 14.63 -5.66
C VAL A 134 -1.29 13.18 -5.44
N PHE A 135 -0.33 12.71 -6.25
CA PHE A 135 0.24 11.36 -6.10
C PHE A 135 0.86 11.15 -4.71
N PHE A 136 1.48 12.18 -4.13
CA PHE A 136 2.14 12.07 -2.83
C PHE A 136 1.17 11.73 -1.71
N SER A 137 -0.05 12.25 -1.76
CA SER A 137 -1.07 11.96 -0.75
C SER A 137 -1.47 10.48 -0.79
N SER A 138 -1.76 9.94 -1.96
CA SER A 138 -2.09 8.51 -2.14
C SER A 138 -0.88 7.60 -1.88
N PHE A 139 0.30 7.98 -2.32
CA PHE A 139 1.54 7.26 -2.08
C PHE A 139 1.89 7.19 -0.58
N SER A 140 1.71 8.28 0.18
CA SER A 140 2.02 8.32 1.61
C SER A 140 1.05 7.55 2.52
N ARG A 141 -0.20 7.35 2.06
CA ARG A 141 -1.26 6.67 2.84
C ARG A 141 -1.56 5.26 2.32
N GLY A 142 -1.02 4.89 1.17
CA GLY A 142 -1.20 3.57 0.55
C GLY A 142 -0.46 2.46 1.29
N ALA A 143 -0.97 1.24 1.14
CA ALA A 143 -0.30 0.01 1.54
C ALA A 143 0.52 -0.58 0.38
N THR A 144 0.04 -0.45 -0.86
CA THR A 144 0.74 -0.96 -2.05
C THR A 144 0.68 0.01 -3.22
N LEU A 145 1.71 0.00 -4.06
CA LEU A 145 1.75 0.66 -5.36
C LEU A 145 1.92 -0.38 -6.45
N ALA A 146 0.89 -0.63 -7.24
CA ALA A 146 0.95 -1.52 -8.39
C ALA A 146 1.16 -0.73 -9.68
N VAL A 147 2.03 -1.23 -10.56
CA VAL A 147 2.23 -0.69 -11.91
C VAL A 147 1.59 -1.63 -12.91
N VAL A 148 0.66 -1.12 -13.70
CA VAL A 148 -0.17 -1.89 -14.64
C VAL A 148 0.01 -1.34 -16.05
N ASN A 149 0.22 -2.21 -17.04
CA ASN A 149 0.40 -1.79 -18.43
C ASN A 149 -0.93 -1.50 -19.14
N SER A 150 -0.85 -1.09 -20.41
CA SER A 150 -2.01 -0.84 -21.28
C SER A 150 -2.86 -2.08 -21.59
N ARG A 151 -2.35 -3.28 -21.32
CA ARG A 151 -3.09 -4.55 -21.43
C ARG A 151 -3.78 -4.94 -20.12
N ASN A 152 -3.77 -4.06 -19.12
CA ASN A 152 -4.30 -4.31 -17.78
C ASN A 152 -3.59 -5.45 -17.02
N GLU A 153 -2.32 -5.70 -17.35
CA GLU A 153 -1.46 -6.67 -16.66
C GLU A 153 -0.66 -5.95 -15.57
N GLU A 154 -0.72 -6.45 -14.34
CA GLU A 154 0.17 -5.99 -13.26
C GLU A 154 1.60 -6.44 -13.54
N ILE A 155 2.51 -5.48 -13.65
CA ILE A 155 3.89 -5.69 -14.07
C ILE A 155 4.79 -5.93 -12.85
N PHE A 156 4.63 -5.08 -11.83
CA PHE A 156 5.28 -5.20 -10.54
C PHE A 156 4.55 -4.33 -9.50
N THR A 157 4.77 -4.66 -8.23
CA THR A 157 4.12 -4.00 -7.09
C THR A 157 5.16 -3.66 -6.04
N PHE A 158 5.00 -2.53 -5.37
CA PHE A 158 5.82 -2.11 -4.22
C PHE A 158 4.99 -2.08 -2.95
N ASP A 159 5.62 -2.45 -1.85
CA ASP A 159 5.10 -2.17 -0.51
C ASP A 159 5.30 -0.68 -0.22
N LEU A 160 4.28 -0.01 0.31
CA LEU A 160 4.32 1.41 0.65
C LEU A 160 4.61 1.67 2.14
N THR A 161 4.93 0.65 2.93
CA THR A 161 5.38 0.80 4.30
C THR A 161 6.61 1.70 4.38
N GLY A 162 6.47 2.84 5.08
CA GLY A 162 7.51 3.85 5.20
C GLY A 162 7.46 4.97 4.14
N SER A 163 6.55 4.91 3.16
CA SER A 163 6.38 5.95 2.14
C SER A 163 6.02 7.32 2.74
N THR A 164 5.32 7.35 3.88
CA THR A 164 5.02 8.59 4.60
C THR A 164 6.27 9.37 4.98
N ALA A 165 7.33 8.67 5.43
CA ALA A 165 8.61 9.29 5.78
C ALA A 165 9.31 9.86 4.54
N ALA A 166 9.27 9.12 3.42
CA ALA A 166 9.78 9.55 2.13
C ALA A 166 9.07 10.83 1.63
N VAL A 167 7.73 10.86 1.67
CA VAL A 167 6.95 12.05 1.29
C VAL A 167 7.22 13.23 2.20
N LYS A 168 7.33 13.00 3.52
CA LYS A 168 7.68 14.06 4.48
C LYS A 168 9.04 14.68 4.15
N ALA A 169 10.06 13.87 3.87
CA ALA A 169 11.38 14.36 3.47
C ALA A 169 11.31 15.18 2.17
N MET A 170 10.64 14.67 1.14
CA MET A 170 10.47 15.36 -0.14
C MET A 170 9.75 16.70 0.01
N ARG A 171 8.64 16.76 0.77
CA ARG A 171 7.92 18.01 1.04
C ARG A 171 8.78 19.04 1.78
N THR A 172 9.59 18.57 2.73
CA THR A 172 10.46 19.44 3.55
C THR A 172 11.59 20.04 2.72
N VAL A 173 12.27 19.23 1.92
CA VAL A 173 13.49 19.66 1.21
C VAL A 173 13.18 20.32 -0.13
N CYS A 174 12.21 19.79 -0.87
CA CYS A 174 11.86 20.26 -2.22
C CYS A 174 10.71 21.29 -2.22
N ALA A 175 10.19 21.66 -1.05
CA ALA A 175 9.08 22.62 -0.89
C ALA A 175 7.82 22.26 -1.70
N ILE A 176 7.50 20.97 -1.80
CA ILE A 176 6.31 20.49 -2.51
C ILE A 176 5.06 20.85 -1.68
N PRO A 177 4.07 21.56 -2.26
CA PRO A 177 2.88 21.99 -1.54
C PRO A 177 2.04 20.79 -1.06
N VAL A 178 1.38 20.97 0.08
CA VAL A 178 0.33 20.07 0.56
C VAL A 178 -0.96 20.47 -0.16
N GLN A 179 -1.53 19.54 -0.91
CA GLN A 179 -2.84 19.68 -1.55
C GLN A 179 -3.88 18.92 -0.75
#